data_AF-A0A7C4VIQ0-F1
#
_entry.id   AF-A0A7C4VIQ0-F1
#
_cell.length_a   1.000
_cell.length_b   1.000
_cell.length_c   1.000
_cell.angle_alpha   90.00
_cell.angle_beta   90.00
_cell.angle_gamma   90.00
#
_symmetry.space_group_name_H-M   'P 1'
#
loop_
_entity.id
_entity.type
_entity.pdbx_description
1 polymer ?
#
loop_
_entity_poly.entity_id
_entity_poly.type
_entity_poly.pdbx_seq_one_letter_code
_entity_poly.pdbx_strand_id
1 'polypeptide(L)'
;MSFISLVKIKNSDITKAIEESLNLIGYKIPENIKNVVIKPNLCYYWDYSTGQTTDPKFIAALIDLIRNKTSSDTNISIVESDAS
;
A
#
# COMPACT_ATOMS: atom_id res chain seq x y z
N MET A 1 -1.38 -21.00 -4.28
CA MET A 1 -2.15 -20.20 -5.26
C MET A 1 -1.89 -18.73 -4.96
N SER A 2 -1.68 -17.90 -6.00
CA SER A 2 -1.64 -16.45 -5.84
C SER A 2 -3.05 -15.89 -6.06
N PHE A 3 -3.56 -15.12 -5.12
CA PHE A 3 -4.82 -14.40 -5.29
C PHE A 3 -4.54 -12.97 -5.75
N ILE A 4 -5.32 -12.49 -6.70
CA ILE A 4 -5.27 -11.10 -7.20
C ILE A 4 -6.65 -10.51 -6.99
N SER A 5 -6.73 -9.36 -6.32
CA SER A 5 -7.95 -8.57 -6.21
C SER A 5 -7.81 -7.27 -7.01
N LEU A 6 -8.92 -6.86 -7.63
CA LEU A 6 -9.04 -5.60 -8.35
C LEU A 6 -10.24 -4.85 -7.77
N VAL A 7 -10.00 -3.69 -7.19
CA VAL A 7 -11.05 -2.86 -6.58
C VAL A 7 -11.06 -1.50 -7.26
N LYS A 8 -12.24 -1.07 -7.70
CA LYS A 8 -12.43 0.27 -8.25
C LYS A 8 -12.60 1.26 -7.10
N ILE A 9 -11.76 2.28 -7.06
CA ILE A 9 -11.89 3.39 -6.09
C ILE A 9 -13.22 4.13 -6.36
N LYS A 10 -14.00 4.33 -5.30
CA LYS A 10 -15.25 5.11 -5.32
C LYS A 10 -15.10 6.31 -4.39
N ASN A 11 -15.68 7.46 -4.77
CA ASN A 11 -15.65 8.70 -3.97
C ASN A 11 -14.24 9.14 -3.51
N SER A 12 -13.20 8.80 -4.28
CA SER A 12 -11.80 9.07 -3.95
C SER A 12 -11.32 8.46 -2.62
N ASP A 13 -12.02 7.45 -2.09
CA ASP A 13 -11.67 6.76 -0.84
C ASP A 13 -10.69 5.61 -1.11
N ILE A 14 -9.40 5.95 -1.11
CA ILE A 14 -8.31 4.99 -1.37
C ILE A 14 -8.21 3.98 -0.23
N THR A 15 -8.31 4.42 1.02
CA THR A 15 -8.16 3.56 2.20
C THR A 15 -9.18 2.43 2.19
N LYS A 16 -10.44 2.73 1.93
CA LYS A 16 -11.49 1.71 1.83
C LYS A 16 -11.24 0.73 0.69
N ALA A 17 -10.76 1.22 -0.46
CA ALA A 17 -10.43 0.35 -1.58
C ALA A 17 -9.27 -0.61 -1.26
N ILE A 18 -8.27 -0.15 -0.49
CA ILE A 18 -7.19 -1.01 0.02
C ILE A 18 -7.78 -2.07 0.96
N GLU A 19 -8.59 -1.69 1.94
CA GLU A 19 -9.21 -2.65 2.86
C GLU A 19 -10.06 -3.71 2.12
N GLU A 20 -10.87 -3.30 1.15
CA GLU A 20 -11.66 -4.21 0.31
C GLU A 20 -10.76 -5.16 -0.47
N SER A 21 -9.66 -4.66 -1.06
CA SER A 21 -8.71 -5.47 -1.82
C SER A 21 -8.03 -6.54 -0.96
N LEU A 22 -7.65 -6.22 0.29
CA LEU A 22 -7.05 -7.15 1.23
C LEU A 22 -8.07 -8.20 1.71
N ASN A 23 -9.31 -7.78 1.97
CA ASN A 23 -10.39 -8.68 2.36
C ASN A 23 -10.70 -9.71 1.27
N LEU A 24 -10.73 -9.30 -0.01
CA LEU A 24 -10.99 -10.20 -1.14
C LEU A 24 -9.95 -11.31 -1.30
N ILE A 25 -8.70 -11.06 -0.88
CA ILE A 25 -7.63 -12.07 -0.89
C ILE A 25 -7.44 -12.75 0.47
N GLY A 26 -8.29 -12.44 1.46
CA GLY A 26 -8.21 -13.00 2.81
C GLY A 26 -6.96 -12.56 3.59
N TYR A 27 -6.33 -11.45 3.22
CA TYR A 27 -5.15 -10.93 3.90
C TYR A 27 -5.54 -10.03 5.08
N LYS A 28 -4.90 -10.24 6.22
CA LYS A 28 -5.04 -9.40 7.42
C LYS A 28 -3.69 -8.84 7.81
N ILE A 29 -3.64 -7.55 8.11
CA ILE A 29 -2.45 -6.91 8.67
C ILE A 29 -2.28 -7.44 10.10
N PRO A 30 -1.13 -8.05 10.45
CA PRO A 30 -0.88 -8.52 11.82
C PRO A 30 -0.78 -7.36 12.82
N GLU A 31 -1.48 -7.48 13.96
CA GLU A 31 -1.66 -6.40 14.94
C GLU A 31 -0.36 -5.93 15.63
N ASN A 32 0.62 -6.83 15.79
CA ASN A 32 1.85 -6.58 16.57
C ASN A 32 3.12 -6.39 15.72
N ILE A 33 2.98 -5.84 14.52
CA ILE A 33 4.14 -5.53 13.68
C ILE A 33 4.89 -4.31 14.23
N LYS A 34 6.20 -4.47 14.42
CA LYS A 34 7.10 -3.36 14.81
C LYS A 34 7.70 -2.62 13.63
N ASN A 35 7.97 -3.33 12.53
CA ASN A 35 8.65 -2.79 11.36
C ASN A 35 7.89 -3.20 10.09
N VAL A 36 7.53 -2.22 9.26
CA VAL A 36 7.00 -2.44 7.91
C VAL A 36 7.94 -1.81 6.90
N VAL A 37 8.18 -2.53 5.82
CA VAL A 37 8.90 -2.05 4.66
C VAL A 37 7.93 -1.98 3.49
N ILE A 38 7.76 -0.79 2.92
CA ILE A 38 6.90 -0.57 1.74
C ILE A 38 7.82 -0.35 0.55
N LYS A 39 7.69 -1.21 -0.46
CA LYS A 39 8.40 -1.10 -1.73
C LYS A 39 7.44 -0.60 -2.81
N PRO A 40 7.33 0.73 -3.04
CA PRO A 40 6.57 1.25 -4.16
C PRO A 40 7.19 0.82 -5.50
N ASN A 41 6.41 0.94 -6.55
CA ASN A 41 6.94 0.95 -7.91
C ASN A 41 7.54 2.34 -8.17
N LEU A 42 8.81 2.39 -8.56
CA LEU A 42 9.56 3.62 -8.92
C LEU A 42 10.27 3.40 -10.27
N CYS A 43 9.65 2.63 -11.17
CA CYS A 43 10.28 2.03 -12.35
C CYS A 43 10.98 3.07 -13.25
N TYR A 44 10.47 4.31 -13.28
CA TYR A 44 11.07 5.46 -13.97
C TYR A 44 10.67 6.77 -13.27
N TYR A 45 11.42 7.86 -13.51
CA TYR A 45 11.08 9.22 -13.07
C TYR A 45 9.86 9.83 -13.81
N TRP A 46 8.82 9.02 -14.06
CA TRP A 46 7.58 9.45 -14.66
C TRP A 46 6.51 9.67 -13.59
N ASP A 47 5.57 10.53 -13.94
CA ASP A 47 4.42 10.81 -13.09
C ASP A 47 3.59 9.54 -12.83
N TYR A 48 3.00 9.46 -11.63
CA TYR A 48 2.22 8.30 -11.20
C TYR A 48 1.02 7.99 -12.10
N SER A 49 0.50 8.99 -12.83
CA SER A 49 -0.58 8.81 -13.81
C SER A 49 -0.23 7.84 -14.95
N THR A 50 1.06 7.57 -15.17
CA THR A 50 1.53 6.60 -16.19
C THR A 50 1.48 5.15 -15.71
N GLY A 51 1.32 4.91 -14.40
CA GLY A 51 1.42 3.58 -13.79
C GLY A 51 2.87 3.10 -13.55
N GLN A 52 3.89 3.85 -13.98
CA GLN A 52 5.30 3.50 -13.73
C GLN A 52 5.78 3.86 -12.32
N THR A 53 5.09 4.80 -11.67
CA THR A 53 5.34 5.22 -10.29
C THR A 53 4.08 5.02 -9.47
N THR A 54 4.19 4.46 -8.27
CA THR A 54 3.02 4.35 -7.37
C THR A 54 2.56 5.74 -6.92
N ASP A 55 1.25 6.00 -6.97
CA ASP A 55 0.67 7.26 -6.51
C ASP A 55 1.05 7.52 -5.03
N PRO A 56 1.67 8.67 -4.71
CA PRO A 56 2.00 9.03 -3.33
C PRO A 56 0.78 9.04 -2.39
N LYS A 57 -0.42 9.35 -2.88
CA LYS A 57 -1.66 9.30 -2.10
C LYS A 57 -2.04 7.88 -1.71
N PHE A 58 -1.74 6.90 -2.57
CA PHE A 58 -1.90 5.49 -2.24
C PHE A 58 -0.95 5.08 -1.12
N ILE A 59 0.31 5.51 -1.19
CA ILE A 59 1.30 5.24 -0.14
C ILE A 59 0.88 5.86 1.19
N ALA A 60 0.40 7.11 1.19
CA ALA A 60 -0.11 7.76 2.39
C ALA A 60 -1.29 7.00 3.01
N ALA A 61 -2.30 6.64 2.21
CA ALA A 61 -3.46 5.88 2.67
C ALA A 61 -3.07 4.50 3.23
N LEU A 62 -2.09 3.83 2.61
CA LEU A 62 -1.57 2.55 3.10
C LEU A 62 -0.86 2.70 4.45
N ILE A 63 -0.04 3.75 4.62
CA ILE A 63 0.63 4.06 5.89
C ILE A 63 -0.39 4.27 7.00
N ASP A 64 -1.42 5.09 6.74
CA ASP A 64 -2.48 5.37 7.72
C ASP A 64 -3.23 4.09 8.09
N LEU A 65 -3.55 3.25 7.10
CA LEU A 65 -4.19 1.97 7.34
C LEU A 65 -3.32 1.05 8.21
N ILE A 66 -2.02 0.93 7.93
CA ILE A 66 -1.10 0.12 8.71
C ILE A 66 -1.06 0.59 10.16
N ARG A 67 -0.90 1.90 10.39
CA ARG A 67 -0.85 2.47 11.74
C ARG A 67 -2.15 2.24 12.50
N ASN A 68 -3.30 2.41 11.84
CA ASN A 68 -4.62 2.18 12.44
C ASN A 68 -4.89 0.71 12.80
N LYS A 69 -4.31 -0.25 12.06
CA LYS A 69 -4.47 -1.70 12.34
C LYS A 69 -3.39 -2.27 13.27
N THR A 70 -2.34 -1.50 13.55
CA THR A 70 -1.20 -1.93 14.37
C THR A 70 -1.03 -0.99 15.56
N SER A 71 -0.02 -0.11 15.51
CA SER A 71 0.28 0.92 16.49
C SER A 71 0.76 2.19 15.79
N SER A 72 0.61 3.34 16.44
CA SER A 72 1.27 4.58 16.05
C SER A 72 2.79 4.46 16.07
N ASP A 73 3.35 3.52 16.82
CA ASP A 73 4.80 3.34 16.99
C ASP A 73 5.41 2.37 15.96
N THR A 74 4.60 1.84 15.04
CA THR A 74 5.10 1.01 13.94
C THR A 74 6.11 1.81 13.11
N ASN A 75 7.33 1.30 13.02
CA ASN A 75 8.38 1.86 12.20
C ASN A 75 8.13 1.50 10.73
N ILE A 76 8.00 2.49 9.86
CA ILE A 76 7.69 2.29 8.45
C ILE A 76 8.82 2.88 7.61
N SER A 77 9.44 2.04 6.77
CA SER A 77 10.47 2.45 5.82
C SER A 77 9.94 2.34 4.40
N ILE A 78 10.10 3.39 3.60
CA ILE A 78 9.92 3.32 2.15
C ILE A 78 11.25 2.94 1.54
N VAL A 79 11.27 1.84 0.78
CA VAL A 79 12.50 1.36 0.14
C VAL A 79 12.35 1.38 -1.37
N GLU A 80 13.40 1.84 -2.02
CA GLU A 80 13.60 1.67 -3.45
C GLU A 80 14.53 0.48 -3.67
N SER A 81 14.14 -0.41 -4.59
CA SER A 81 15.03 -1.43 -5.13
C SER A 81 15.39 -0.99 -6.54
N ASP A 82 16.68 -0.88 -6.84
CA ASP A 82 17.22 -0.40 -8.11
C ASP A 82 16.43 -0.94 -9.32
N ALA A 83 15.98 -0.04 -10.18
CA ALA A 83 15.35 -0.42 -11.45
C ALA A 83 16.47 -0.72 -12.45
N SER A 84 16.91 -1.99 -12.49
CA SER A 84 17.96 -2.49 -13.39
C SER A 84 17.56 -2.40 -14.86
#